data_AF-A0AAE7YSY5-F1
#
_entry.id   AF-A0AAE7YSY5-F1
#
_cell.length_a   1.000
_cell.length_b   1.000
_cell.length_c   1.000
_cell.angle_alpha   90.00
_cell.angle_beta   90.00
_cell.angle_gamma   90.00
#
_symmetry.space_group_name_H-M   'P 1'
#
loop_
_entity.id
_entity.type
_entity.pdbx_description
1 polymer ?
#
loop_
_entity_poly.entity_id
_entity_poly.type
_entity_poly.pdbx_seq_one_letter_code
_entity_poly.pdbx_strand_id
1 'polypeptide(L)'
;MFTLNNTIPKYIPIGAFYTPILKEVVHENDKIELTISGYIDNVYYEGDFLKSIYSVLVEKDGFCEEGAACYYPDMNSPFSEDHFEGVRFEIGGLCDPRYQIHVSEEICFMYFKKACKRFLELHPEKEYVEFIYDILNNWETSKMK
;
A
#
# COMPACT_ATOMS: atom_id res chain seq x y z
N MET A 1 19.58 -7.07 -0.53
CA MET A 1 19.27 -8.08 -1.58
C MET A 1 18.13 -8.91 -1.01
N PHE A 2 16.93 -8.78 -1.56
CA PHE A 2 15.74 -9.51 -1.07
C PHE A 2 16.02 -11.01 -1.12
N THR A 3 15.77 -11.69 0.00
CA THR A 3 16.17 -13.09 0.17
C THR A 3 15.03 -14.08 -0.01
N LEU A 4 13.79 -13.58 -0.16
CA LEU A 4 12.67 -14.45 -0.47
C LEU A 4 12.80 -15.06 -1.87
N ASN A 5 12.68 -16.39 -1.94
CA ASN A 5 12.16 -17.05 -3.13
C ASN A 5 10.91 -16.28 -3.54
N ASN A 6 10.84 -15.78 -4.77
CA ASN A 6 9.87 -14.81 -5.32
C ASN A 6 8.36 -15.17 -5.23
N THR A 7 7.95 -15.97 -4.26
CA THR A 7 6.58 -16.38 -3.99
C THR A 7 5.99 -15.47 -2.93
N ILE A 8 5.09 -14.58 -3.35
CA ILE A 8 4.26 -13.79 -2.45
C ILE A 8 3.27 -14.76 -1.76
N PRO A 9 3.21 -14.82 -0.42
CA PRO A 9 2.25 -15.68 0.29
C PRO A 9 0.81 -15.32 -0.07
N LYS A 10 -0.08 -16.31 -0.10
CA LYS A 10 -1.49 -16.08 -0.42
C LYS A 10 -2.30 -15.85 0.85
N TYR A 11 -2.80 -14.64 1.00
CA TYR A 11 -3.80 -14.32 2.01
C TYR A 11 -5.22 -14.59 1.47
N ILE A 12 -6.10 -15.16 2.30
CA ILE A 12 -7.50 -15.40 1.97
C ILE A 12 -8.36 -14.75 3.07
N PRO A 13 -9.12 -13.69 2.75
CA PRO A 13 -10.00 -13.04 3.72
C PRO A 13 -11.04 -14.02 4.29
N ILE A 14 -11.21 -14.02 5.61
CA ILE A 14 -12.30 -14.77 6.27
C ILE A 14 -13.56 -13.91 6.16
N GLY A 15 -14.38 -14.19 5.15
CA GLY A 15 -15.46 -13.33 4.64
C GLY A 15 -16.66 -13.03 5.55
N ALA A 16 -16.53 -13.03 6.87
CA ALA A 16 -17.65 -12.77 7.79
C ALA A 16 -17.52 -11.49 8.63
N PHE A 17 -16.32 -10.91 8.78
CA PHE A 17 -16.15 -9.70 9.60
C PHE A 17 -15.11 -8.77 8.97
N TYR A 18 -15.58 -7.70 8.31
CA TYR A 18 -14.72 -6.61 7.86
C TYR A 18 -14.20 -5.86 9.10
N THR A 19 -13.00 -6.25 9.54
CA THR A 19 -12.24 -5.46 10.51
C THR A 19 -11.15 -4.75 9.72
N PRO A 20 -11.31 -3.44 9.46
CA PRO A 20 -10.29 -2.70 8.73
C PRO A 20 -8.98 -2.66 9.51
N ILE A 21 -7.87 -2.60 8.78
CA ILE A 21 -6.53 -2.79 9.32
C ILE A 21 -5.94 -1.48 9.87
N LEU A 22 -6.49 -0.32 9.55
CA LEU A 22 -5.99 0.98 10.06
C LEU A 22 -7.04 1.86 10.78
N LYS A 23 -8.32 1.46 10.84
CA LYS A 23 -9.43 2.40 11.09
C LYS A 23 -9.69 2.86 12.53
N GLU A 24 -8.91 2.43 13.53
CA GLU A 24 -9.21 2.80 14.93
C GLU A 24 -8.91 4.27 15.28
N VAL A 25 -8.27 5.06 14.40
CA VAL A 25 -7.85 6.44 14.72
C VAL A 25 -8.07 7.39 13.53
N VAL A 26 -9.27 7.43 12.96
CA VAL A 26 -9.58 8.42 11.92
C VAL A 26 -10.05 9.72 12.57
N HIS A 27 -9.22 10.75 12.53
CA HIS A 27 -9.72 12.12 12.63
C HIS A 27 -10.29 12.50 11.26
N GLU A 28 -11.59 12.78 11.17
CA GLU A 28 -12.32 13.10 9.92
C GLU A 28 -11.72 14.26 9.09
N ASN A 29 -10.71 14.96 9.62
CA ASN A 29 -10.10 16.14 9.01
C ASN A 29 -8.77 15.89 8.28
N ASP A 30 -8.17 14.68 8.34
CA ASP A 30 -6.92 14.39 7.62
C ASP A 30 -7.17 13.59 6.33
N LYS A 31 -7.19 14.31 5.20
CA LYS A 31 -7.37 13.73 3.85
C LYS A 31 -6.31 12.66 3.54
N ILE A 32 -5.08 12.83 4.02
CA ILE A 32 -3.99 11.88 3.76
C ILE A 32 -4.28 10.57 4.47
N GLU A 33 -4.53 10.62 5.78
CA GLU A 33 -4.86 9.45 6.60
C GLU A 33 -6.12 8.74 6.04
N LEU A 34 -7.18 9.49 5.72
CA LEU A 34 -8.42 8.93 5.15
C LEU A 34 -8.18 8.18 3.83
N THR A 35 -7.40 8.75 2.92
CA THR A 35 -7.22 8.16 1.58
C THR A 35 -6.26 6.97 1.62
N ILE A 36 -5.13 7.07 2.34
CA ILE A 36 -4.16 5.96 2.42
C ILE A 36 -4.74 4.80 3.23
N SER A 37 -5.37 5.07 4.38
CA SER A 37 -5.99 4.02 5.19
C SER A 37 -7.16 3.37 4.45
N GLY A 38 -7.96 4.15 3.72
CA GLY A 38 -9.01 3.61 2.84
C GLY A 38 -8.47 2.71 1.73
N TYR A 39 -7.35 3.09 1.10
CA TYR A 39 -6.66 2.26 0.10
C TYR A 39 -6.19 0.93 0.71
N ILE A 40 -5.46 1.01 1.82
CA ILE A 40 -4.89 -0.15 2.49
C ILE A 40 -5.99 -1.11 2.98
N ASP A 41 -7.06 -0.56 3.57
CA ASP A 41 -8.21 -1.35 4.03
C ASP A 41 -8.91 -2.07 2.88
N ASN A 42 -9.00 -1.44 1.69
CA ASN A 42 -9.60 -2.04 0.51
C ASN A 42 -8.75 -3.21 -0.02
N VAL A 43 -7.46 -2.99 -0.28
CA VAL A 43 -6.59 -4.08 -0.77
C VAL A 43 -6.44 -5.22 0.24
N TYR A 44 -6.55 -4.93 1.55
CA TYR A 44 -6.64 -5.95 2.58
C TYR A 44 -7.95 -6.74 2.52
N TYR A 45 -9.07 -6.07 2.34
CA TYR A 45 -10.37 -6.71 2.20
C TYR A 45 -10.46 -7.65 0.98
N GLU A 46 -9.89 -7.24 -0.15
CA GLU A 46 -9.86 -8.06 -1.37
C GLU A 46 -8.91 -9.27 -1.27
N GLY A 47 -8.03 -9.29 -0.26
CA GLY A 47 -7.06 -10.37 -0.05
C GLY A 47 -5.71 -10.13 -0.71
N ASP A 48 -5.51 -8.93 -1.29
CA ASP A 48 -4.35 -8.58 -2.10
C ASP A 48 -3.29 -7.75 -1.36
N PHE A 49 -3.45 -7.53 -0.05
CA PHE A 49 -2.52 -6.75 0.77
C PHE A 49 -1.04 -7.18 0.67
N LEU A 50 -0.75 -8.48 0.67
CA LEU A 50 0.65 -8.94 0.55
C LEU A 50 1.23 -8.66 -0.85
N LYS A 51 0.39 -8.71 -1.90
CA LYS A 51 0.78 -8.33 -3.25
C LYS A 51 1.00 -6.83 -3.37
N SER A 52 0.11 -6.03 -2.78
CA SER A 52 0.23 -4.57 -2.81
C SER A 52 1.48 -4.09 -2.07
N ILE A 53 1.83 -4.69 -0.92
CA ILE A 53 3.11 -4.43 -0.24
C ILE A 53 4.29 -4.71 -1.16
N TYR A 54 4.29 -5.85 -1.86
CA TYR A 54 5.39 -6.21 -2.76
C TYR A 54 5.53 -5.19 -3.89
N SER A 55 4.46 -4.95 -4.65
CA SER A 55 4.49 -3.99 -5.76
C SER A 55 4.93 -2.59 -5.30
N VAL A 56 4.27 -2.05 -4.27
CA VAL A 56 4.45 -0.65 -3.86
C VAL A 56 5.77 -0.41 -3.13
N LEU A 57 6.24 -1.36 -2.30
CA LEU A 57 7.44 -1.15 -1.47
C LEU A 57 8.71 -1.75 -2.09
N VAL A 58 8.60 -2.83 -2.85
CA VAL A 58 9.76 -3.54 -3.44
C VAL A 58 9.97 -3.12 -4.89
N GLU A 59 8.94 -3.28 -5.72
CA GLU A 59 9.02 -2.99 -7.15
C GLU A 59 8.98 -1.49 -7.44
N LYS A 60 8.47 -0.70 -6.49
CA LYS A 60 8.21 0.74 -6.65
C LYS A 60 7.26 0.97 -7.83
N ASP A 61 6.25 0.11 -7.91
CA ASP A 61 5.20 0.15 -8.92
C ASP A 61 3.84 0.42 -8.28
N GLY A 62 2.87 0.82 -9.10
CA GLY A 62 1.50 0.98 -8.69
C GLY A 62 0.81 -0.34 -8.36
N PHE A 63 -0.28 -0.25 -7.61
CA PHE A 63 -1.15 -1.39 -7.36
C PHE A 63 -2.60 -0.91 -7.25
N CYS A 64 -3.48 -1.50 -8.05
CA CYS A 64 -4.86 -1.07 -8.22
C CYS A 64 -5.83 -2.21 -7.94
N GLU A 65 -6.86 -1.91 -7.15
CA GLU A 65 -8.04 -2.73 -6.94
C GLU A 65 -9.30 -1.91 -7.26
N GLU A 66 -10.46 -2.58 -7.30
CA GLU A 66 -11.73 -1.91 -7.59
C GLU A 66 -12.00 -0.79 -6.58
N GLY A 67 -11.97 0.46 -7.06
CA GLY A 67 -12.22 1.65 -6.25
C GLY A 67 -11.04 2.11 -5.38
N ALA A 68 -9.86 1.50 -5.47
CA ALA A 68 -8.68 1.92 -4.73
C ALA A 68 -7.39 1.73 -5.54
N ALA A 69 -6.68 2.82 -5.81
CA ALA A 69 -5.47 2.79 -6.63
C ALA A 69 -4.30 3.55 -6.01
N CYS A 70 -3.10 3.03 -6.25
CA CYS A 70 -1.83 3.64 -5.90
C CYS A 70 -0.94 3.64 -7.15
N TYR A 71 -0.21 4.73 -7.39
CA TYR A 71 0.66 4.91 -8.55
C TYR A 71 2.01 5.49 -8.15
N TYR A 72 3.08 4.96 -8.76
CA TYR A 72 4.36 5.65 -8.86
C TYR A 72 4.40 6.52 -10.13
N PRO A 73 5.25 7.56 -10.17
CA PRO A 73 5.35 8.44 -11.32
C PRO A 73 6.07 7.76 -12.48
N ASP A 74 5.64 8.09 -13.70
CA ASP A 74 6.30 7.69 -14.93
C ASP A 74 6.69 8.94 -15.73
N MET A 75 7.95 9.37 -15.57
CA MET A 75 8.48 10.55 -16.27
C MET A 75 8.64 10.33 -17.79
N ASN A 76 8.49 9.09 -18.28
CA ASN A 76 8.51 8.76 -19.71
C ASN A 76 7.09 8.65 -20.30
N SER A 77 6.04 8.71 -19.48
CA SER A 77 4.65 8.65 -19.94
C SER A 77 4.35 9.78 -20.93
N PRO A 78 3.57 9.55 -21.99
CA PRO A 78 3.09 10.63 -22.85
C PRO A 78 2.06 11.54 -22.16
N PHE A 79 1.55 11.15 -20.98
CA PHE A 79 0.55 11.90 -20.22
C PHE A 79 1.22 12.70 -19.10
N SER A 80 1.00 14.02 -19.10
CA SER A 80 1.58 14.91 -18.08
C SER A 80 1.08 14.62 -16.66
N GLU A 81 -0.09 13.99 -16.52
CA GLU A 81 -0.61 13.62 -15.21
C GLU A 81 0.23 12.55 -14.50
N ASP A 82 1.04 11.78 -15.24
CA ASP A 82 1.92 10.75 -14.66
C ASP A 82 3.29 11.31 -14.23
N HIS A 83 3.56 12.58 -14.55
CA HIS A 83 4.81 13.26 -14.24
C HIS A 83 4.70 13.96 -12.88
N PHE A 84 4.82 13.18 -11.79
CA PHE A 84 4.75 13.69 -10.43
C PHE A 84 5.90 13.19 -9.55
N GLU A 85 5.94 13.65 -8.29
CA GLU A 85 6.90 13.16 -7.29
C GLU A 85 6.19 12.36 -6.19
N GLY A 86 6.87 11.34 -5.68
CA GLY A 86 6.38 10.53 -4.57
C GLY A 86 5.42 9.45 -5.03
N VAL A 87 4.31 9.29 -4.32
CA VAL A 87 3.30 8.26 -4.57
C VAL A 87 1.91 8.90 -4.58
N ARG A 88 1.11 8.58 -5.60
CA ARG A 88 -0.26 9.06 -5.74
C ARG A 88 -1.25 7.99 -5.28
N PHE A 89 -2.19 8.36 -4.42
CA PHE A 89 -3.30 7.50 -4.01
C PHE A 89 -4.64 8.07 -4.49
N GLU A 90 -5.56 7.19 -4.85
CA GLU A 90 -6.92 7.50 -5.26
C GLU A 90 -7.93 6.49 -4.65
N ILE A 91 -9.06 7.00 -4.16
CA ILE A 91 -10.19 6.20 -3.69
C ILE A 91 -11.47 6.65 -4.40
N GLY A 92 -12.30 5.69 -4.81
CA GLY A 92 -13.59 5.91 -5.46
C GLY A 92 -13.58 5.80 -6.99
N GLY A 93 -12.41 5.63 -7.62
CA GLY A 93 -12.27 5.32 -9.06
C GLY A 93 -12.82 6.40 -10.00
N LEU A 94 -12.92 7.65 -9.55
CA LEU A 94 -13.51 8.74 -10.32
C LEU A 94 -12.49 9.45 -11.23
N CYS A 95 -11.20 9.10 -11.16
CA CYS A 95 -10.10 9.79 -11.86
C CYS A 95 -10.17 11.31 -11.63
N ASP A 96 -10.68 11.73 -10.47
CA ASP A 96 -10.95 13.12 -10.15
C ASP A 96 -9.84 13.64 -9.23
N PRO A 97 -9.06 14.66 -9.66
CA PRO A 97 -7.94 15.20 -8.90
C PRO A 97 -8.29 15.63 -7.47
N ARG A 98 -9.56 15.93 -7.18
CA ARG A 98 -10.03 16.29 -5.83
C ARG A 98 -9.95 15.12 -4.86
N TYR A 99 -9.99 13.87 -5.34
CA TYR A 99 -9.92 12.66 -4.53
C TYR A 99 -8.54 11.98 -4.61
N GLN A 100 -7.61 12.60 -5.30
CA GLN A 100 -6.21 12.18 -5.33
C GLN A 100 -5.42 12.91 -4.24
N ILE A 101 -4.43 12.21 -3.71
CA ILE A 101 -3.39 12.79 -2.85
C ILE A 101 -2.03 12.35 -3.37
N HIS A 102 -1.03 13.21 -3.19
CA HIS A 102 0.37 12.90 -3.43
C HIS A 102 1.11 12.96 -2.10
N VAL A 103 1.90 11.93 -1.82
CA VAL A 103 2.70 11.85 -0.60
C VAL A 103 4.12 11.43 -0.92
N SER A 104 5.06 11.68 -0.03
CA SER A 104 6.42 11.16 -0.19
C SER A 104 6.45 9.63 -0.03
N GLU A 105 7.49 8.99 -0.55
CA GLU A 105 7.69 7.54 -0.37
C GLU A 105 7.81 7.17 1.12
N GLU A 106 8.38 8.04 1.95
CA GLU A 106 8.51 7.83 3.40
C GLU A 106 7.15 7.85 4.09
N ILE A 107 6.24 8.74 3.67
CA ILE A 107 4.86 8.74 4.18
C ILE A 107 4.17 7.46 3.75
N CYS A 108 4.23 7.09 2.47
CA CYS A 108 3.68 5.83 1.96
C CYS A 108 4.18 4.63 2.79
N PHE A 109 5.50 4.50 2.95
CA PHE A 109 6.11 3.44 3.75
C PHE A 109 5.67 3.45 5.20
N MET A 110 5.53 4.61 5.84
CA MET A 110 5.07 4.71 7.22
C MET A 110 3.67 4.08 7.39
N TYR A 111 2.74 4.35 6.46
CA TYR A 111 1.39 3.79 6.50
C TYR A 111 1.39 2.28 6.24
N PHE A 112 2.09 1.80 5.20
CA PHE A 112 2.23 0.37 4.97
C PHE A 112 2.90 -0.34 6.15
N LYS A 113 3.92 0.25 6.78
CA LYS A 113 4.56 -0.30 7.97
C LYS A 113 3.60 -0.42 9.16
N LYS A 114 2.72 0.57 9.38
CA LYS A 114 1.65 0.48 10.39
C LYS A 114 0.70 -0.67 10.06
N ALA A 115 0.24 -0.77 8.82
CA ALA A 115 -0.67 -1.82 8.36
C ALA A 115 -0.05 -3.21 8.47
N CYS A 116 1.22 -3.37 8.08
CA CYS A 116 1.99 -4.61 8.22
C CYS A 116 2.06 -5.07 9.67
N LYS A 117 2.30 -4.17 10.62
CA LYS A 117 2.30 -4.52 12.05
C LYS A 117 0.94 -5.04 12.48
N ARG A 118 -0.13 -4.34 12.10
CA ARG A 118 -1.50 -4.76 12.42
C ARG A 118 -1.89 -6.07 11.74
N PHE A 119 -1.44 -6.29 10.50
CA PHE A 119 -1.63 -7.55 9.78
C PHE A 119 -1.03 -8.70 10.56
N LEU A 120 0.22 -8.57 11.03
CA LEU A 120 0.91 -9.61 11.78
C LEU A 120 0.34 -9.87 13.18
N GLU A 121 -0.35 -8.89 13.78
CA GLU A 121 -1.11 -9.12 15.02
C GLU A 121 -2.34 -10.02 14.79
N LEU A 122 -2.96 -9.90 13.61
CA LEU A 122 -4.15 -10.67 13.23
C LEU A 122 -3.79 -12.01 12.59
N HIS A 123 -2.67 -12.06 11.86
CA HIS A 123 -2.19 -13.16 11.04
C HIS A 123 -0.72 -13.45 11.38
N PRO A 124 -0.45 -14.12 12.52
CA PRO A 124 0.91 -14.36 13.01
C PRO A 124 1.62 -15.54 12.32
N GLU A 125 1.11 -16.03 11.19
CA GLU A 125 1.68 -17.14 10.44
C GLU A 125 3.14 -16.83 10.04
N LYS A 126 4.00 -17.84 10.20
CA LYS A 126 5.45 -17.70 10.02
C LYS A 126 5.81 -17.15 8.63
N GLU A 127 5.12 -17.60 7.58
CA GLU A 127 5.39 -17.16 6.21
C GLU A 127 5.12 -15.66 6.01
N TYR A 128 4.06 -15.12 6.64
CA TYR A 128 3.76 -13.70 6.58
C TYR A 128 4.77 -12.86 7.35
N VAL A 129 5.17 -13.35 8.54
CA VAL A 129 6.20 -12.72 9.37
C VAL A 129 7.52 -12.60 8.61
N GLU A 130 7.98 -13.70 8.01
CA GLU A 130 9.23 -13.72 7.24
C GLU A 130 9.15 -12.80 6.01
N PHE A 131 8.05 -12.87 5.25
CA PHE A 131 7.81 -12.02 4.09
C PHE A 131 7.80 -10.53 4.44
N ILE A 132 6.99 -10.13 5.41
CA ILE A 132 6.84 -8.72 5.79
C ILE A 132 8.13 -8.17 6.38
N TYR A 133 8.83 -8.91 7.24
CA TYR A 133 10.07 -8.39 7.82
C TYR A 133 11.23 -8.31 6.81
N ASP A 134 11.31 -9.21 5.82
CA ASP A 134 12.29 -9.04 4.74
C ASP A 134 12.06 -7.72 4.00
N ILE A 135 10.80 -7.39 3.70
CA ILE A 135 10.46 -6.13 3.02
C ILE A 135 10.74 -4.91 3.90
N LEU A 136 10.23 -4.89 5.13
CA LEU A 136 10.36 -3.72 6.01
C LEU A 136 11.80 -3.41 6.42
N ASN A 137 12.67 -4.42 6.53
CA ASN A 137 14.07 -4.23 6.93
C ASN A 137 14.98 -3.84 5.77
N ASN A 138 14.59 -4.12 4.54
CA ASN A 138 15.36 -3.82 3.33
C ASN A 138 14.77 -2.66 2.51
N TRP A 139 13.71 -2.00 3.01
CA TRP A 139 13.09 -0.89 2.30
C TRP A 139 13.98 0.35 2.29
N GLU A 140 14.11 0.96 1.12
CA GLU A 140 14.83 2.21 0.88
C GLU A 140 14.02 3.07 -0.10
N THR A 141 14.25 4.38 -0.09
CA THR A 141 13.60 5.32 -1.02
C THR A 141 14.23 5.20 -2.41
N SER A 142 13.46 5.47 -3.47
CA SER A 142 13.98 5.41 -4.85
C SER A 142 15.07 6.43 -5.13
N LYS A 143 15.13 7.53 -4.35
CA LYS A 143 16.14 8.59 -4.45
C LYS A 143 17.53 8.18 -3.92
N MET A 144 17.67 7.05 -3.24
CA MET A 144 18.95 6.56 -2.68
C MET A 144 19.66 5.52 -3.58
N LYS A 145 19.14 5.24 -4.78
CA LYS A 145 19.75 4.31 -5.75
C LYS A 145 20.57 5.03 -6.82
#